data_AF-A0A0G4ITS7-F1
#
_entry.id   AF-A0A0G4ITS7-F1
#
_cell.length_a   1.000
_cell.length_b   1.000
_cell.length_c   1.000
_cell.angle_alpha   90.00
_cell.angle_beta   90.00
_cell.angle_gamma   90.00
#
_symmetry.space_group_name_H-M   'P 1'
#
loop_
_entity.id
_entity.type
_entity.pdbx_description
1 polymer ?
#
loop_
_entity_poly.entity_id
_entity_poly.type
_entity_poly.pdbx_seq_one_letter_code
_entity_poly.pdbx_strand_id
1 'polypeptide(L)'
;MVREAADVDDDTVRSLGDPALIASRVTLLQQEIAAQRVACFEAQSAAHAGHAVYARRGNLFFKASDPGRVVKSQQESLQRLQARLDSFEKDAS
;
A
#
# COMPACT_ATOMS: atom_id res chain seq x y z
N MET A 1 -0.87 -25.86 -5.68
CA MET A 1 -1.73 -25.42 -4.55
C MET A 1 -0.94 -24.36 -3.79
N VAL A 2 -1.01 -23.11 -4.24
CA VAL A 2 -0.29 -22.00 -3.61
C VAL A 2 -1.16 -21.58 -2.44
N ARG A 3 -0.68 -21.75 -1.20
CA ARG A 3 -1.35 -21.21 -0.02
C ARG A 3 -1.40 -19.70 -0.20
N GLU A 4 -2.59 -19.14 -0.41
CA GLU A 4 -2.84 -17.72 -0.11
C GLU A 4 -2.34 -17.52 1.32
N ALA A 5 -1.28 -16.72 1.48
CA ALA A 5 -0.92 -16.24 2.79
C ALA A 5 -2.16 -15.51 3.28
N ALA A 6 -2.82 -16.06 4.30
CA ALA A 6 -3.92 -15.38 4.95
C ALA A 6 -3.41 -13.98 5.31
N ASP A 7 -4.05 -12.94 4.77
CA ASP A 7 -3.80 -11.56 5.16
C ASP A 7 -4.02 -11.50 6.66
N VAL A 8 -2.94 -11.61 7.45
CA VAL A 8 -3.00 -11.44 8.89
C VAL A 8 -3.34 -9.97 9.10
N ASP A 9 -4.57 -9.73 9.51
CA ASP A 9 -5.10 -8.40 9.72
C ASP A 9 -4.35 -7.68 10.85
N ASP A 10 -4.26 -6.35 10.77
CA ASP A 10 -3.48 -5.55 11.71
C ASP A 10 -3.94 -5.74 13.16
N ASP A 11 -5.24 -5.94 13.36
CA ASP A 11 -5.84 -6.20 14.68
C ASP A 11 -5.40 -7.56 15.25
N THR A 12 -5.19 -8.56 14.39
CA THR A 12 -4.68 -9.86 14.82
C THR A 12 -3.23 -9.74 15.29
N VAL A 13 -2.39 -9.04 14.53
CA VAL A 13 -0.98 -8.81 14.89
C VAL A 13 -0.88 -8.10 16.24
N ARG A 14 -1.70 -7.06 16.46
CA ARG A 14 -1.75 -6.33 17.72
C ARG A 14 -2.24 -7.18 18.89
N SER A 15 -3.31 -7.95 18.68
CA SER A 15 -3.92 -8.76 19.74
C SER A 15 -2.98 -9.84 20.29
N LEU A 16 -2.10 -10.38 19.44
CA LEU A 16 -1.12 -11.39 19.84
C LEU A 16 0.04 -10.79 20.62
N GLY A 17 0.36 -9.51 20.40
CA GLY A 17 1.40 -8.78 21.14
C GLY A 17 2.82 -9.36 21.00
N ASP A 18 3.06 -10.26 20.04
CA ASP A 18 4.37 -10.87 19.80
C ASP A 18 5.31 -9.86 19.13
N PRO A 19 6.43 -9.47 19.78
CA PRO A 19 7.39 -8.52 19.22
C PRO A 19 7.93 -8.93 17.84
N ALA A 20 8.10 -10.24 17.59
CA ALA A 20 8.59 -10.74 16.30
C ALA A 20 7.55 -10.57 15.20
N LEU A 21 6.26 -10.75 15.51
CA LEU A 21 5.16 -10.51 14.56
C LEU A 21 5.00 -9.02 14.26
N ILE A 22 5.11 -8.16 15.28
CA ILE A 22 5.07 -6.70 15.12
C ILE A 22 6.22 -6.23 14.22
N ALA A 23 7.46 -6.66 14.49
CA ALA A 23 8.62 -6.31 13.67
C ALA A 23 8.49 -6.80 12.21
N SER A 24 7.95 -8.00 12.02
CA SER A 24 7.68 -8.55 10.69
C SER A 24 6.62 -7.73 9.95
N ARG A 25 5.58 -7.27 10.66
CA ARG A 25 4.52 -6.43 10.08
C ARG A 25 5.03 -5.05 9.69
N VAL A 26 5.86 -4.41 10.52
CA VAL A 26 6.55 -3.15 10.19
C VAL A 26 7.38 -3.32 8.92
N THR A 27 8.15 -4.41 8.81
CA THR A 27 8.95 -4.70 7.61
C THR A 27 8.07 -4.82 6.36
N LEU A 28 6.93 -5.52 6.46
CA LEU A 28 6.00 -5.65 5.34
C LEU A 28 5.38 -4.29 4.95
N LEU A 29 4.95 -3.48 5.92
CA LEU A 29 4.42 -2.14 5.66
C LEU A 29 5.45 -1.24 4.97
N GLN A 30 6.72 -1.32 5.36
CA GLN A 30 7.80 -0.60 4.68
C GLN A 30 7.96 -1.02 3.21
N GLN A 31 7.84 -2.32 2.92
CA GLN A 31 7.86 -2.84 1.54
C GLN A 31 6.64 -2.38 0.74
N GLU A 32 5.45 -2.42 1.33
CA GLU A 32 4.21 -1.91 0.71
C GLU A 32 4.31 -0.41 0.40
N ILE A 33 4.85 0.39 1.32
CA ILE A 33 5.10 1.83 1.12
C ILE A 33 6.09 2.06 -0.03
N ALA A 34 7.18 1.28 -0.10
CA ALA A 34 8.16 1.41 -1.17
C ALA A 34 7.54 1.10 -2.55
N ALA A 35 6.78 0.01 -2.67
CA ALA A 35 6.05 -0.33 -3.89
C ALA A 35 5.02 0.74 -4.25
N GLN A 36 4.28 1.26 -3.26
CA GLN A 36 3.28 2.29 -3.47
C GLN A 36 3.90 3.64 -3.91
N ARG A 37 5.11 3.98 -3.44
CA ARG A 37 5.85 5.16 -3.93
C ARG A 37 6.18 5.06 -5.40
N VAL A 38 6.62 3.89 -5.86
CA VAL A 38 6.85 3.64 -7.29
C VAL A 38 5.57 3.80 -8.08
N ALA A 39 4.46 3.21 -7.62
CA ALA A 39 3.15 3.34 -8.27
C ALA A 39 2.66 4.81 -8.35
N CYS A 40 2.88 5.61 -7.29
CA CYS A 40 2.60 7.05 -7.30
C CYS A 40 3.41 7.77 -8.38
N PHE A 41 4.71 7.49 -8.46
CA PHE A 41 5.59 8.10 -9.44
C PHE A 41 5.18 7.74 -10.86
N GLU A 42 4.96 6.46 -11.15
CA GLU A 42 4.52 5.98 -12.47
C GLU A 42 3.21 6.63 -12.91
N ALA A 43 2.22 6.71 -12.01
CA ALA A 43 0.94 7.36 -12.30
C ALA A 43 1.11 8.86 -12.59
N GLN A 44 1.95 9.56 -11.82
CA GLN A 44 2.24 10.98 -12.02
C GLN A 44 2.97 11.22 -13.35
N SER A 45 4.00 10.44 -13.65
CA SER A 45 4.77 10.55 -14.89
C SER A 45 3.88 10.26 -16.11
N ALA A 46 3.06 9.22 -16.05
CA ALA A 46 2.13 8.89 -17.14
C ALA A 46 1.07 9.98 -17.34
N ALA A 47 0.48 10.51 -16.25
CA ALA A 47 -0.47 11.61 -16.34
C ALA A 47 0.17 12.88 -16.92
N HIS A 48 1.39 13.23 -16.50
CA HIS A 48 2.12 14.40 -16.97
C HIS A 48 2.47 14.30 -18.46
N ALA A 49 2.87 13.11 -18.93
CA ALA A 49 3.20 12.85 -20.32
C ALA A 49 1.96 12.68 -21.23
N GLY A 50 0.74 12.74 -20.67
CA GLY A 50 -0.51 12.50 -21.42
C GLY A 50 -0.71 11.03 -21.83
N HIS A 51 -0.02 10.10 -21.18
CA HIS A 51 -0.19 8.67 -21.40
C HIS A 51 -1.43 8.12 -20.68
N ALA A 52 -1.88 6.95 -21.14
CA ALA A 52 -2.95 6.23 -20.46
C ALA A 52 -2.51 5.80 -19.06
N VAL A 53 -3.27 6.20 -18.04
CA VAL A 53 -3.07 5.76 -16.66
C VAL A 53 -4.06 4.64 -16.35
N TYR A 54 -3.61 3.62 -15.64
CA TYR A 54 -4.42 2.47 -15.26
C TYR A 54 -4.62 2.44 -13.74
N ALA A 55 -5.86 2.19 -13.32
CA ALA A 55 -6.19 1.89 -11.93
C ALA A 55 -6.26 0.37 -11.73
N ARG A 56 -5.86 -0.10 -10.55
CA ARG A 56 -5.95 -1.52 -10.17
C ARG A 56 -7.08 -1.74 -9.16
N ARG A 57 -7.90 -2.76 -9.38
CA ARG A 57 -8.89 -3.26 -8.40
C ARG A 57 -8.76 -4.78 -8.32
N GLY A 58 -8.15 -5.28 -7.25
CA GLY A 58 -7.77 -6.70 -7.15
C GLY A 58 -6.78 -7.06 -8.27
N ASN A 59 -7.12 -8.06 -9.08
CA ASN A 59 -6.28 -8.53 -10.20
C ASN A 59 -6.64 -7.88 -11.55
N LEU A 60 -7.54 -6.90 -11.56
CA LEU A 60 -8.00 -6.23 -12.78
C LEU A 60 -7.39 -4.84 -12.91
N PHE A 61 -6.99 -4.49 -14.13
CA PHE A 61 -6.51 -3.17 -14.52
C PHE A 61 -7.52 -2.48 -15.44
N PHE A 62 -7.83 -1.22 -15.14
CA PHE A 62 -8.79 -0.42 -15.90
C PHE A 62 -8.12 0.87 -16.36
N LYS A 63 -8.25 1.19 -17.65
CA LYS A 63 -7.83 2.49 -18.16
C LYS A 63 -8.69 3.57 -17.50
N ALA A 64 -8.05 4.53 -16.86
CA ALA A 64 -8.74 5.61 -16.20
C ALA A 64 -9.22 6.67 -17.21
N SER A 65 -10.45 7.12 -17.05
CA SER A 65 -10.99 8.27 -17.78
C SER A 65 -10.39 9.59 -17.29
N ASP A 66 -9.97 9.63 -16.03
CA ASP A 66 -9.34 10.78 -15.38
C ASP A 66 -8.01 10.32 -14.71
N PRO A 67 -6.86 10.60 -15.35
CA PRO A 67 -5.54 10.33 -14.79
C PRO A 67 -5.29 11.01 -13.43
N GLY A 68 -5.80 12.22 -13.24
CA GLY A 68 -5.60 12.98 -12.00
C GLY A 68 -6.27 12.30 -10.80
N ARG A 69 -7.44 11.70 -11.01
CA ARG A 69 -8.12 10.90 -9.99
C ARG A 69 -7.31 9.67 -9.57
N VAL A 70 -6.62 9.01 -10.52
CA VAL A 70 -5.75 7.87 -10.18
C VAL A 70 -4.56 8.33 -9.37
N VAL A 71 -3.88 9.40 -9.79
CA VAL A 71 -2.75 9.98 -9.03
C VAL A 71 -3.16 10.28 -7.60
N LYS A 72 -4.31 10.96 -7.41
CA LYS A 72 -4.85 11.25 -6.07
C LYS A 72 -5.12 9.98 -5.26
N SER A 73 -5.75 8.97 -5.87
CA SER A 73 -6.04 7.69 -5.20
C SER A 73 -4.76 6.95 -4.79
N GLN A 74 -3.69 7.02 -5.59
CA GLN A 74 -2.41 6.41 -5.24
C GLN A 74 -1.74 7.15 -4.07
N GLN A 75 -1.81 8.48 -4.06
CA GLN A 75 -1.30 9.30 -2.96
C GLN A 75 -2.06 9.06 -1.65
N GLU A 76 -3.39 8.99 -1.69
CA GLU A 76 -4.21 8.66 -0.51
C GLU A 76 -3.90 7.27 0.02
N SER A 77 -3.63 6.30 -0.87
CA SER A 77 -3.23 4.94 -0.46
C SER A 77 -1.85 4.93 0.19
N LEU A 78 -0.90 5.71 -0.33
CA LEU A 78 0.41 5.89 0.30
C LEU A 78 0.28 6.51 1.71
N GLN A 79 -0.53 7.55 1.86
CA GLN A 79 -0.77 8.19 3.16
C GLN A 79 -1.38 7.21 4.17
N ARG A 80 -2.35 6.38 3.75
CA ARG A 80 -2.92 5.34 4.61
C ARG A 80 -1.88 4.32 5.08
N LEU A 81 -0.99 3.88 4.18
CA LEU A 81 0.09 2.95 4.54
C LEU A 81 1.08 3.57 5.53
N GLN A 82 1.47 4.84 5.31
CA GLN A 82 2.35 5.56 6.22
C GLN A 82 1.71 5.72 7.62
N ALA A 83 0.44 6.12 7.69
CA ALA A 83 -0.27 6.23 8.96
C ALA A 83 -0.38 4.88 9.70
N ARG A 84 -0.53 3.78 8.96
CA ARG A 84 -0.50 2.42 9.55
C ARG A 84 0.87 2.08 10.12
N LEU A 85 1.96 2.36 9.39
CA LEU A 85 3.32 2.15 9.87
C LEU A 85 3.60 2.96 11.14
N ASP A 86 3.27 4.26 11.14
CA ASP A 86 3.44 5.14 12.30
C ASP A 86 2.69 4.62 13.53
N SER A 87 1.53 3.98 13.33
CA SER A 87 0.78 3.37 14.41
C SER A 87 1.48 2.14 14.99
N PHE A 88 2.04 1.26 14.16
CA PHE A 88 2.79 0.09 14.63
C PHE A 88 4.12 0.47 15.31
N GLU A 89 4.80 1.51 14.84
CA GLU A 89 6.04 1.98 15.46
C GLU A 89 5.79 2.60 16.85
N LYS A 90 4.64 3.25 17.04
CA LYS A 90 4.19 3.72 18.37
C LYS A 90 3.84 2.58 19.31
N ASP A 91 3.20 1.52 18.80
CA ASP A 91 2.85 0.35 19.61
C ASP A 91 4.10 -0.45 20.05
N ALA A 92 5.23 -0.30 19.35
CA ALA A 92 6.49 -0.98 19.63
C ALA A 92 7.47 -0.21 20.52
N SER A 93 7.16 1.05 20.86
CA SER A 93 7.98 1.96 21.70
C SER A 93 7.52 1.99 23.15
#